data_AF-A0AAD5MG02-F1
#
_entry.id   AF-A0AAD5MG02-F1
#
_cell.length_a   1.000
_cell.length_b   1.000
_cell.length_c   1.000
_cell.angle_alpha   90.00
_cell.angle_beta   90.00
_cell.angle_gamma   90.00
#
_symmetry.space_group_name_H-M   'P 1'
#
loop_
_entity.id
_entity.type
_entity.pdbx_description
1 polymer ?
#
loop_
_entity_poly.entity_id
_entity_poly.type
_entity_poly.pdbx_seq_one_letter_code
_entity_poly.pdbx_strand_id
1 'polypeptide(L)'
;MNFDASALYEICQRLEDSHSKDSTDFQLCIDAIKSGDILAKKLAIQFTFRFFDLFPDKRAAALNALMSQLTVPDVEVRKLVIMGLPSTCRHNTDYVDQVGDVLAQLLNVDDKHELLLVKKSLSSVLSSHPKAALVAMYGAVVNAESVEEKLTILEFMDEKVNRLLNGELSPLMREKIAAIYKTMLVSAALDEAELILHSIGQLRQIAKDDKLSTYEAAMDELVKKGTELDAEERTKDNSEIFVNNIRNVVKLVLILSVRAAIRSYTMPKSMASYLFSKLEKLPQIHYSDRKDILKVLATVTYLDSYEEPDDFSFVIKLFDYLRKLLPDPTASTVIDDRYIDQICNGEAEVDFNEIEFQYLVNVIRVFHTMA
;
A
#
# COMPACT_ATOMS: atom_id res chain seq x y z
N MET A 1 19.39 -12.17 41.50
CA MET A 1 18.41 -12.93 42.31
C MET A 1 17.85 -14.05 41.45
N ASN A 2 17.71 -15.26 41.98
CA ASN A 2 16.97 -16.30 41.29
C ASN A 2 15.49 -16.10 41.65
N PHE A 3 14.67 -15.73 40.66
CA PHE A 3 13.24 -15.50 40.89
C PHE A 3 12.51 -16.82 40.69
N ASP A 4 11.97 -17.38 41.77
CA ASP A 4 11.04 -18.51 41.71
C ASP A 4 9.60 -18.03 41.94
N ALA A 5 8.63 -18.90 41.65
CA ALA A 5 7.21 -18.58 41.80
C ALA A 5 6.83 -18.24 43.26
N SER A 6 7.44 -18.89 44.25
CA SER A 6 7.14 -18.67 45.67
C SER A 6 7.50 -17.24 46.10
N ALA A 7 8.71 -16.81 45.75
CA ALA A 7 9.17 -15.46 46.04
C ALA A 7 8.27 -14.40 45.39
N LEU A 8 7.78 -14.64 44.18
CA LEU A 8 6.86 -13.73 43.50
C LEU A 8 5.48 -13.66 44.16
N TYR A 9 4.94 -14.78 44.65
CA TYR A 9 3.68 -14.76 45.40
C TYR A 9 3.83 -14.00 46.72
N GLU A 10 4.94 -14.17 47.44
CA GLU A 10 5.23 -13.40 48.65
C GLU A 10 5.34 -11.89 48.35
N ILE A 11 6.02 -11.52 47.26
CA ILE A 11 6.08 -10.12 46.79
C ILE A 11 4.66 -9.61 46.49
N CYS A 12 3.85 -10.38 45.76
CA CYS A 12 2.47 -9.99 45.44
C CYS A 12 1.64 -9.76 46.70
N GLN A 13 1.73 -10.66 47.69
CA GLN A 13 1.00 -10.51 48.94
C GLN A 13 1.43 -9.25 49.70
N ARG A 14 2.74 -8.95 49.75
CA ARG A 14 3.23 -7.70 50.34
C ARG A 14 2.74 -6.47 49.58
N LEU A 15 2.69 -6.51 48.25
CA LEU A 15 2.15 -5.42 47.43
C LEU A 15 0.62 -5.23 47.61
N GLU A 16 -0.12 -6.28 47.94
CA GLU A 16 -1.55 -6.21 48.27
C GLU A 16 -1.80 -5.67 49.69
N ASP A 17 -1.03 -6.15 50.67
CA ASP A 17 -1.19 -5.82 52.08
C ASP A 17 -0.61 -4.45 52.44
N SER A 18 0.37 -3.97 51.67
CA SER A 18 1.01 -2.68 51.92
C SER A 18 0.12 -1.52 51.47
N HIS A 19 -0.43 -0.79 52.45
CA HIS A 19 -0.93 0.57 52.24
C HIS A 19 0.21 1.56 51.89
N SER A 20 1.48 1.15 52.05
CA SER A 20 2.68 1.94 51.80
C SER A 20 3.35 1.55 50.48
N LYS A 21 3.58 2.55 49.63
CA LYS A 21 4.20 2.46 48.30
C LYS A 21 5.68 2.00 48.35
N ASP A 22 5.96 0.77 48.76
CA ASP A 22 7.33 0.26 48.73
C ASP A 22 7.74 -0.07 47.28
N SER A 23 8.38 0.90 46.63
CA SER A 23 8.79 0.86 45.23
C SER A 23 9.80 -0.27 44.95
N THR A 24 10.42 -0.85 45.99
CA THR A 24 11.39 -1.95 45.87
C THR A 24 10.75 -3.26 45.43
N ASP A 25 9.62 -3.64 46.02
CA ASP A 25 8.95 -4.91 45.70
C ASP A 25 8.39 -4.89 44.27
N PHE A 26 7.86 -3.75 43.82
CA PHE A 26 7.44 -3.60 42.42
C PHE A 26 8.64 -3.64 41.46
N GLN A 27 9.78 -3.08 41.83
CA GLN A 27 11.01 -3.20 41.04
C GLN A 27 11.45 -4.67 40.90
N LEU A 28 11.33 -5.49 41.95
CA LEU A 28 11.62 -6.92 41.87
C LEU A 28 10.68 -7.64 40.89
N CYS A 29 9.40 -7.26 40.81
CA CYS A 29 8.50 -7.79 39.78
C CYS A 29 8.98 -7.42 38.37
N ILE A 30 9.38 -6.16 38.14
CA ILE A 30 9.91 -5.70 36.85
C ILE A 30 11.17 -6.49 36.46
N ASP A 31 12.08 -6.69 37.41
CA ASP A 31 13.32 -7.42 37.17
C ASP A 31 13.06 -8.91 36.87
N ALA A 32 12.06 -9.50 37.54
CA ALA A 32 11.65 -10.89 37.34
C ALA A 32 11.01 -11.17 35.97
N ILE A 33 10.54 -10.16 35.23
CA ILE A 33 10.10 -10.31 33.83
C ILE A 33 11.23 -10.87 32.97
N LYS A 34 12.48 -10.56 33.31
CA LYS A 34 13.67 -11.04 32.58
C LYS A 34 14.17 -12.40 33.07
N SER A 35 13.46 -13.06 33.99
CA SER A 35 13.83 -14.37 34.51
C SER A 35 13.92 -15.43 33.40
N GLY A 36 14.81 -16.41 33.58
CA GLY A 36 14.88 -17.59 32.71
C GLY A 36 13.76 -18.60 32.97
N ASP A 37 13.17 -18.58 34.18
CA ASP A 37 12.01 -19.41 34.51
C ASP A 37 10.73 -18.84 33.89
N ILE A 38 10.09 -19.63 33.04
CA ILE A 38 8.86 -19.28 32.31
C ILE A 38 7.69 -19.01 33.29
N LEU A 39 7.57 -19.79 34.36
CA LEU A 39 6.48 -19.62 35.33
C LEU A 39 6.66 -18.32 36.11
N ALA A 40 7.86 -18.09 36.64
CA ALA A 40 8.20 -16.85 37.32
C ALA A 40 8.00 -15.64 36.40
N LYS A 41 8.43 -15.73 35.14
CA LYS A 41 8.24 -14.68 34.14
C LYS A 41 6.76 -14.36 33.90
N LYS A 42 5.91 -15.36 33.68
CA LYS A 42 4.47 -15.17 33.46
C LYS A 42 3.80 -14.52 34.67
N LEU A 43 4.14 -14.95 35.88
CA LEU A 43 3.65 -14.34 37.12
C LEU A 43 4.11 -12.89 37.26
N ALA A 44 5.39 -12.62 37.01
CA ALA A 44 5.96 -11.28 37.06
C ALA A 44 5.24 -10.32 36.09
N ILE A 45 4.94 -10.75 34.87
CA ILE A 45 4.17 -9.98 33.89
C ILE A 45 2.76 -9.65 34.43
N GLN A 46 2.05 -10.64 34.96
CA GLN A 46 0.70 -10.44 35.50
C GLN A 46 0.69 -9.45 36.67
N PHE A 47 1.62 -9.60 37.61
CA PHE A 47 1.74 -8.68 38.76
C PHE A 47 2.14 -7.28 38.30
N THR A 48 3.03 -7.17 37.33
CA THR A 48 3.45 -5.87 36.79
C THR A 48 2.27 -5.11 36.18
N PHE A 49 1.42 -5.77 35.39
CA PHE A 49 0.19 -5.14 34.89
C PHE A 49 -0.78 -4.78 36.01
N ARG A 50 -0.99 -5.68 36.98
CA ARG A 50 -1.93 -5.48 38.09
C ARG A 50 -1.60 -4.25 38.94
N PHE A 51 -0.33 -4.02 39.21
CA PHE A 51 0.13 -2.93 40.10
C PHE A 51 0.65 -1.70 39.33
N PHE A 52 0.63 -1.71 38.00
CA PHE A 52 1.19 -0.65 37.15
C PHE A 52 0.75 0.77 37.55
N ASP A 53 -0.55 0.95 37.83
CA ASP A 53 -1.10 2.25 38.16
C ASP A 53 -0.69 2.76 39.55
N LEU A 54 -0.29 1.87 40.47
CA LEU A 54 0.07 2.23 41.84
C LEU A 54 1.47 2.85 41.96
N PHE A 55 2.35 2.65 40.97
CA PHE A 55 3.75 3.08 40.99
C PHE A 55 4.11 3.98 39.79
N PRO A 56 3.65 5.25 39.76
CA PRO A 56 3.91 6.18 38.66
C PRO A 56 5.39 6.36 38.31
N ASP A 57 6.26 6.36 39.32
CA ASP A 57 7.72 6.49 39.21
C ASP A 57 8.39 5.31 38.48
N LYS A 58 7.70 4.16 38.38
CA LYS A 58 8.21 2.94 37.77
C LYS A 58 7.54 2.57 36.46
N ARG A 59 6.48 3.28 36.05
CA ARG A 59 5.68 2.95 34.86
C ARG A 59 6.51 2.84 33.58
N ALA A 60 7.42 3.78 33.33
CA ALA A 60 8.28 3.74 32.15
C ALA A 60 9.18 2.49 32.14
N ALA A 61 9.79 2.15 33.27
CA ALA A 61 10.63 0.96 33.40
C ALA A 61 9.80 -0.33 33.25
N ALA A 62 8.62 -0.39 33.87
CA ALA A 62 7.70 -1.50 33.77
C ALA A 62 7.23 -1.72 32.32
N LEU A 63 6.80 -0.66 31.63
CA LEU A 63 6.33 -0.74 30.25
C LEU A 63 7.42 -1.22 29.30
N ASN A 64 8.64 -0.68 29.42
CA ASN A 64 9.78 -1.12 28.62
C ASN A 64 10.13 -2.59 28.88
N ALA A 65 10.08 -3.04 30.15
CA ALA A 65 10.30 -4.44 30.49
C ALA A 65 9.22 -5.35 29.88
N LEU A 66 7.95 -4.95 29.95
CA LEU A 66 6.84 -5.69 29.34
C LEU A 66 6.98 -5.76 27.81
N MET A 67 7.20 -4.63 27.14
CA MET A 67 7.36 -4.56 25.68
C MET A 67 8.54 -5.39 25.18
N SER A 68 9.65 -5.47 25.95
CA SER A 68 10.79 -6.32 25.59
C SER A 68 10.44 -7.81 25.50
N GLN A 69 9.33 -8.24 26.11
CA GLN A 69 8.88 -9.63 26.04
C GLN A 69 8.04 -9.93 24.78
N LEU A 70 7.70 -8.93 23.95
CA LEU A 70 6.99 -9.14 22.69
C LEU A 70 7.87 -9.81 21.62
N THR A 71 9.19 -9.79 21.80
CA THR A 71 10.15 -10.40 20.85
C THR A 71 10.72 -11.73 21.34
N VAL A 72 10.26 -12.24 22.50
CA VAL A 72 10.75 -13.52 23.02
C VAL A 72 10.11 -14.71 22.31
N PRO A 73 10.78 -15.88 22.24
CA PRO A 73 10.26 -17.04 21.50
C PRO A 73 8.96 -17.64 22.06
N ASP A 74 8.71 -17.51 23.37
CA ASP A 74 7.54 -18.10 24.02
C ASP A 74 6.26 -17.34 23.64
N VAL A 75 5.43 -17.98 22.81
CA VAL A 75 4.16 -17.46 22.31
C VAL A 75 3.20 -17.10 23.45
N GLU A 76 3.14 -17.90 24.51
CA GLU A 76 2.21 -17.68 25.62
C GLU A 76 2.62 -16.48 26.48
N VAL A 77 3.93 -16.21 26.59
CA VAL A 77 4.46 -14.98 27.18
C VAL A 77 4.07 -13.78 26.32
N ARG A 78 4.25 -13.84 24.99
CA ARG A 78 3.86 -12.74 24.09
C ARG A 78 2.36 -12.44 24.16
N LYS A 79 1.51 -13.46 24.08
CA LYS A 79 0.05 -13.35 24.22
C LYS A 79 -0.35 -12.67 25.53
N LEU A 80 0.28 -13.06 26.64
CA LEU A 80 0.03 -12.47 27.95
C LEU A 80 0.34 -10.98 27.97
N VAL A 81 1.46 -10.56 27.37
CA VAL A 81 1.82 -9.14 27.26
C VAL A 81 0.85 -8.39 26.37
N ILE A 82 0.57 -8.89 25.16
CA ILE A 82 -0.38 -8.28 24.21
C ILE A 82 -1.72 -7.99 24.90
N MET A 83 -2.26 -8.97 25.61
CA MET A 83 -3.53 -8.83 26.34
C MET A 83 -3.49 -7.81 27.48
N GLY A 84 -2.35 -7.67 28.15
CA GLY A 84 -2.20 -6.78 29.30
C GLY A 84 -1.93 -5.33 28.91
N LEU A 85 -1.31 -5.06 27.76
CA LEU A 85 -0.92 -3.72 27.34
C LEU A 85 -2.03 -2.66 27.43
N PRO A 86 -3.29 -2.90 27.00
CA PRO A 86 -4.34 -1.90 27.10
C PRO A 86 -4.62 -1.42 28.54
N SER A 87 -4.35 -2.25 29.55
CA SER A 87 -4.54 -1.87 30.96
C SER A 87 -3.63 -0.71 31.38
N THR A 88 -2.42 -0.63 30.82
CA THR A 88 -1.44 0.44 31.11
C THR A 88 -1.89 1.82 30.60
N CYS A 89 -2.86 1.83 29.68
CA CYS A 89 -3.43 3.05 29.11
C CYS A 89 -4.69 3.53 29.85
N ARG A 90 -5.28 2.72 30.76
CA ARG A 90 -6.63 2.97 31.29
C ARG A 90 -6.79 4.32 31.98
N HIS A 91 -5.79 4.70 32.78
CA HIS A 91 -5.77 5.96 33.53
C HIS A 91 -4.62 6.88 33.11
N ASN A 92 -3.88 6.49 32.08
CA ASN A 92 -2.69 7.22 31.65
C ASN A 92 -2.62 7.32 30.13
N THR A 93 -2.81 8.53 29.61
CA THR A 93 -2.74 8.82 28.18
C THR A 93 -1.30 8.85 27.65
N ASP A 94 -0.31 9.03 28.53
CA ASP A 94 1.09 9.22 28.14
C ASP A 94 1.70 8.00 27.43
N TYR A 95 1.12 6.82 27.65
CA TYR A 95 1.59 5.57 27.05
C TYR A 95 0.75 5.10 25.87
N VAL A 96 -0.35 5.79 25.55
CA VAL A 96 -1.25 5.38 24.44
C VAL A 96 -0.51 5.39 23.12
N ASP A 97 0.36 6.37 22.88
CA ASP A 97 1.13 6.47 21.64
C ASP A 97 2.07 5.27 21.48
N GLN A 98 2.86 4.95 22.50
CA GLN A 98 3.81 3.84 22.48
C GLN A 98 3.10 2.47 22.41
N VAL A 99 2.03 2.29 23.17
CA VAL A 99 1.26 1.04 23.20
C VAL A 99 0.49 0.83 21.89
N GLY A 100 -0.13 1.88 21.37
CA GLY A 100 -0.88 1.86 20.12
C GLY A 100 0.03 1.55 18.92
N ASP A 101 1.20 2.17 18.86
CA ASP A 101 2.20 1.94 17.81
C ASP A 101 2.69 0.49 17.80
N VAL A 102 3.12 -0.03 18.95
CA VAL A 102 3.58 -1.43 19.08
C VAL A 102 2.47 -2.43 18.74
N LEU A 103 1.24 -2.22 19.23
CA LEU A 103 0.12 -3.11 18.88
C LEU A 103 -0.24 -3.03 17.39
N ALA A 104 -0.11 -1.87 16.75
CA ALA A 104 -0.34 -1.73 15.32
C ALA A 104 0.72 -2.47 14.49
N GLN A 105 1.99 -2.38 14.85
CA GLN A 105 3.08 -3.13 14.20
C GLN A 105 2.86 -4.65 14.31
N LEU A 106 2.31 -5.13 15.42
CA LEU A 106 1.98 -6.54 15.63
C LEU A 106 0.75 -7.04 14.85
N LEU A 107 0.10 -6.22 14.01
CA LEU A 107 -1.02 -6.69 13.18
C LEU A 107 -0.60 -7.68 12.08
N ASN A 108 0.70 -7.87 11.85
CA ASN A 108 1.25 -8.82 10.87
C ASN A 108 1.89 -10.07 11.51
N VAL A 109 1.58 -10.38 12.78
CA VAL A 109 2.08 -11.62 13.41
C VAL A 109 1.48 -12.87 12.75
N ASP A 110 2.32 -13.89 12.55
CA ASP A 110 1.94 -15.15 11.89
C ASP A 110 0.97 -16.00 12.71
N ASP A 111 1.11 -16.00 14.05
CA ASP A 111 0.23 -16.78 14.91
C ASP A 111 -1.18 -16.18 14.95
N LYS A 112 -2.15 -16.96 14.49
CA LYS A 112 -3.55 -16.51 14.38
C LYS A 112 -4.16 -16.14 15.73
N HIS A 113 -3.73 -16.78 16.82
CA HIS A 113 -4.25 -16.47 18.15
C HIS A 113 -3.66 -15.17 18.68
N GLU A 114 -2.35 -14.96 18.50
CA GLU A 114 -1.70 -13.67 18.77
C GLU A 114 -2.36 -12.56 17.97
N LEU A 115 -2.56 -12.74 16.66
CA LEU A 115 -3.21 -11.75 15.81
C LEU A 115 -4.61 -11.36 16.32
N LEU A 116 -5.40 -12.34 16.76
CA LEU A 116 -6.72 -12.09 17.34
C LEU A 116 -6.62 -11.26 18.63
N LEU A 117 -5.64 -11.56 19.49
CA LEU A 117 -5.39 -10.82 20.72
C LEU A 117 -4.87 -9.41 20.43
N VAL A 118 -4.02 -9.22 19.43
CA VAL A 118 -3.56 -7.90 18.97
C VAL A 118 -4.75 -7.06 18.53
N LYS A 119 -5.58 -7.59 17.61
CA LYS A 119 -6.78 -6.91 17.13
C LYS A 119 -7.72 -6.51 18.26
N LYS A 120 -7.92 -7.39 19.25
CA LYS A 120 -8.75 -7.12 20.43
C LYS A 120 -8.14 -6.03 21.32
N SER A 121 -6.84 -6.11 21.56
CA SER A 121 -6.11 -5.19 22.44
C SER A 121 -6.04 -3.80 21.84
N LEU A 122 -5.70 -3.69 20.56
CA LEU A 122 -5.70 -2.41 19.83
C LEU A 122 -7.11 -1.81 19.73
N SER A 123 -8.15 -2.63 19.53
CA SER A 123 -9.54 -2.16 19.60
C SER A 123 -9.90 -1.61 20.98
N SER A 124 -9.41 -2.23 22.06
CA SER A 124 -9.62 -1.74 23.42
C SER A 124 -8.96 -0.37 23.64
N VAL A 125 -7.74 -0.18 23.13
CA VAL A 125 -7.03 1.10 23.19
C VAL A 125 -7.78 2.15 22.37
N LEU A 126 -8.21 1.82 21.15
CA LEU A 126 -8.99 2.69 20.27
C LEU A 126 -10.30 3.13 20.90
N SER A 127 -11.05 2.22 21.54
CA SER A 127 -12.30 2.58 22.22
C SER A 127 -12.09 3.48 23.44
N SER A 128 -10.95 3.30 24.14
CA SER A 128 -10.66 4.07 25.36
C SER A 128 -10.09 5.45 25.04
N HIS A 129 -9.21 5.53 24.03
CA HIS A 129 -8.48 6.74 23.65
C HIS A 129 -8.49 6.95 22.13
N PRO A 130 -9.65 7.25 21.51
CA PRO A 130 -9.79 7.23 20.05
C PRO A 130 -8.76 8.07 19.29
N LYS A 131 -8.56 9.31 19.73
CA LYS A 131 -7.68 10.27 19.05
C LYS A 131 -6.21 9.85 19.11
N ALA A 132 -5.71 9.55 20.31
CA ALA A 132 -4.33 9.15 20.51
C ALA A 132 -4.03 7.80 19.82
N ALA A 133 -4.94 6.83 19.92
CA ALA A 133 -4.80 5.55 19.24
C ALA A 133 -4.73 5.68 17.70
N LEU A 134 -5.52 6.57 17.11
CA LEU A 134 -5.45 6.84 15.66
C LEU A 134 -4.15 7.51 15.24
N VAL A 135 -3.62 8.42 16.06
CA VAL A 135 -2.31 9.02 15.82
C VAL A 135 -1.19 7.98 15.93
N ALA A 136 -1.26 7.10 16.93
CA ALA A 136 -0.32 6.00 17.12
C ALA A 136 -0.32 5.03 15.94
N MET A 137 -1.51 4.60 15.49
CA MET A 137 -1.65 3.74 14.31
C MET A 137 -1.13 4.42 13.05
N TYR A 138 -1.42 5.72 12.85
CA TYR A 138 -0.85 6.47 11.74
C TYR A 138 0.69 6.50 11.79
N GLY A 139 1.28 6.70 12.98
CA GLY A 139 2.73 6.61 13.19
C GLY A 139 3.29 5.25 12.78
N ALA A 140 2.61 4.17 13.18
CA ALA A 140 2.99 2.81 12.79
C ALA A 140 2.94 2.60 11.27
N VAL A 141 1.91 3.12 10.57
CA VAL A 141 1.85 3.05 9.09
C VAL A 141 3.01 3.80 8.45
N VAL A 142 3.37 4.98 8.97
CA VAL A 142 4.49 5.77 8.42
C VAL A 142 5.82 5.02 8.60
N ASN A 143 5.99 4.32 9.72
CA ASN A 143 7.22 3.59 10.05
C ASN A 143 7.29 2.19 9.43
N ALA A 144 6.18 1.62 8.98
CA ALA A 144 6.14 0.31 8.33
C ALA A 144 6.99 0.30 7.06
N GLU A 145 7.71 -0.80 6.83
CA GLU A 145 8.68 -0.90 5.74
C GLU A 145 8.03 -1.43 4.46
N SER A 146 7.12 -2.40 4.59
CA SER A 146 6.45 -3.03 3.44
C SER A 146 5.08 -2.44 3.13
N VAL A 147 4.62 -2.63 1.89
CA VAL A 147 3.27 -2.24 1.48
C VAL A 147 2.24 -3.06 2.22
N GLU A 148 2.48 -4.36 2.41
CA GLU A 148 1.57 -5.26 3.12
C GLU A 148 1.34 -4.81 4.56
N GLU A 149 2.40 -4.43 5.27
CA GLU A 149 2.28 -3.95 6.65
C GLU A 149 1.43 -2.70 6.75
N LYS A 150 1.67 -1.74 5.85
CA LYS A 150 0.89 -0.50 5.76
C LYS A 150 -0.58 -0.78 5.49
N LEU A 151 -0.88 -1.64 4.51
CA LEU A 151 -2.24 -1.99 4.15
C LEU A 151 -2.96 -2.69 5.29
N THR A 152 -2.32 -3.63 6.00
CA THR A 152 -2.94 -4.31 7.15
C THR A 152 -3.35 -3.32 8.24
N ILE A 153 -2.51 -2.34 8.57
CA ILE A 153 -2.83 -1.34 9.59
C ILE A 153 -3.94 -0.40 9.09
N LEU A 154 -3.86 0.08 7.85
CA LEU A 154 -4.89 0.96 7.25
C LEU A 154 -6.26 0.29 7.14
N GLU A 155 -6.31 -0.99 6.77
CA GLU A 155 -7.54 -1.79 6.72
C GLU A 155 -8.14 -1.98 8.11
N PHE A 156 -7.31 -2.23 9.13
CA PHE A 156 -7.77 -2.27 10.51
C PHE A 156 -8.36 -0.94 10.96
N MET A 157 -7.70 0.18 10.63
CA MET A 157 -8.19 1.53 10.93
C MET A 157 -9.56 1.77 10.28
N ASP A 158 -9.72 1.51 8.99
CA ASP A 158 -11.00 1.69 8.27
C ASP A 158 -12.13 0.83 8.88
N GLU A 159 -11.85 -0.46 9.13
CA GLU A 159 -12.82 -1.38 9.72
C GLU A 159 -13.28 -0.92 11.10
N LYS A 160 -12.34 -0.52 11.97
CA LYS A 160 -12.63 -0.21 13.37
C LYS A 160 -13.17 1.19 13.58
N VAL A 161 -12.73 2.20 12.84
CA VAL A 161 -13.32 3.55 12.94
C VAL A 161 -14.79 3.49 12.54
N ASN A 162 -15.11 2.76 11.47
CA ASN A 162 -16.48 2.56 11.03
C ASN A 162 -17.36 1.88 12.11
N ARG A 163 -16.82 0.89 12.83
CA ARG A 163 -17.58 0.09 13.81
C ARG A 163 -17.62 0.67 15.21
N LEU A 164 -16.53 1.31 15.67
CA LEU A 164 -16.33 1.71 17.06
C LEU A 164 -16.50 3.22 17.27
N LEU A 165 -16.21 4.04 16.26
CA LEU A 165 -16.21 5.51 16.39
C LEU A 165 -17.36 6.17 15.62
N ASN A 166 -18.42 5.43 15.31
CA ASN A 166 -19.57 5.89 14.51
C ASN A 166 -19.19 6.45 13.13
N GLY A 167 -18.04 6.04 12.57
CA GLY A 167 -17.72 6.24 11.16
C GLY A 167 -17.24 7.63 10.75
N GLU A 168 -16.64 8.42 11.65
CA GLU A 168 -16.03 9.68 11.25
C GLU A 168 -14.54 9.78 11.64
N LEU A 169 -13.68 9.65 10.62
CA LEU A 169 -12.32 10.17 10.67
C LEU A 169 -12.33 11.70 10.54
N SER A 170 -11.48 12.36 11.32
CA SER A 170 -11.27 13.80 11.16
C SER A 170 -10.76 14.12 9.73
N PRO A 171 -11.10 15.29 9.16
CA PRO A 171 -10.61 15.68 7.84
C PRO A 171 -9.09 15.60 7.71
N LEU A 172 -8.36 16.05 8.75
CA LEU A 172 -6.90 15.97 8.79
C LEU A 172 -6.37 14.53 8.74
N MET A 173 -7.04 13.58 9.40
CA MET A 173 -6.62 12.17 9.36
C MET A 173 -6.91 11.54 7.99
N ARG A 174 -8.02 11.93 7.34
CA ARG A 174 -8.33 11.50 5.96
C ARG A 174 -7.27 12.00 4.98
N GLU A 175 -6.87 13.26 5.07
CA GLU A 175 -5.78 13.85 4.27
C GLU A 175 -4.46 13.10 4.49
N LYS A 176 -4.11 12.83 5.75
CA LYS A 176 -2.92 12.06 6.12
C LYS A 176 -2.91 10.65 5.54
N ILE A 177 -4.04 9.93 5.58
CA ILE A 177 -4.17 8.59 4.99
C ILE A 177 -4.09 8.67 3.47
N ALA A 178 -4.76 9.64 2.84
CA ALA A 178 -4.69 9.87 1.40
C ALA A 178 -3.24 10.12 0.95
N ALA A 179 -2.47 10.91 1.71
CA ALA A 179 -1.05 11.13 1.43
C ALA A 179 -0.23 9.84 1.48
N ILE A 180 -0.48 8.94 2.44
CA ILE A 180 0.19 7.62 2.49
C ILE A 180 -0.14 6.82 1.23
N TYR A 181 -1.42 6.70 0.87
CA TYR A 181 -1.82 6.00 -0.35
C TYR A 181 -1.19 6.61 -1.60
N LYS A 182 -1.15 7.94 -1.72
CA LYS A 182 -0.45 8.62 -2.81
C LYS A 182 1.02 8.20 -2.89
N THR A 183 1.74 8.25 -1.76
CA THR A 183 3.16 7.85 -1.73
C THR A 183 3.36 6.39 -2.12
N MET A 184 2.51 5.49 -1.63
CA MET A 184 2.57 4.07 -1.99
C MET A 184 2.33 3.88 -3.49
N LEU A 185 1.33 4.55 -4.09
CA LEU A 185 1.05 4.45 -5.52
C LEU A 185 2.19 4.96 -6.41
N VAL A 186 2.87 6.04 -5.99
CA VAL A 186 4.00 6.62 -6.74
C VAL A 186 5.23 5.70 -6.70
N SER A 187 5.47 5.02 -5.57
CA SER A 187 6.63 4.15 -5.38
C SER A 187 6.37 2.67 -5.63
N ALA A 188 5.13 2.26 -5.90
CA ALA A 188 4.72 0.86 -5.96
C ALA A 188 5.49 0.07 -7.03
N ALA A 189 5.86 -1.15 -6.68
CA ALA A 189 6.09 -2.20 -7.64
C ALA A 189 4.77 -2.63 -8.31
N LEU A 190 4.87 -3.52 -9.27
CA LEU A 190 3.78 -3.82 -10.20
C LEU A 190 2.66 -4.62 -9.57
N ASP A 191 3.03 -5.62 -8.80
CA ASP A 191 2.18 -6.44 -7.95
C ASP A 191 1.60 -5.65 -6.79
N GLU A 192 2.39 -4.77 -6.17
CA GLU A 192 1.94 -3.90 -5.07
C GLU A 192 0.85 -2.90 -5.51
N ALA A 193 0.99 -2.30 -6.70
CA ALA A 193 0.06 -1.29 -7.19
C ALA A 193 -1.39 -1.80 -7.24
N GLU A 194 -1.60 -3.06 -7.63
CA GLU A 194 -2.94 -3.65 -7.68
C GLU A 194 -3.54 -3.83 -6.27
N LEU A 195 -2.73 -4.27 -5.31
CA LEU A 195 -3.12 -4.42 -3.90
C LEU A 195 -3.51 -3.06 -3.30
N ILE A 196 -2.67 -2.05 -3.51
CA ILE A 196 -2.91 -0.68 -3.01
C ILE A 196 -4.22 -0.14 -3.60
N LEU A 197 -4.42 -0.27 -4.91
CA LEU A 197 -5.61 0.22 -5.59
C LEU A 197 -6.87 -0.52 -5.16
N HIS A 198 -6.78 -1.82 -4.91
CA HIS A 198 -7.87 -2.59 -4.34
C HIS A 198 -8.23 -2.08 -2.93
N SER A 199 -7.23 -1.86 -2.07
CA SER A 199 -7.42 -1.34 -0.70
C SER A 199 -8.13 0.03 -0.70
N ILE A 200 -7.66 0.99 -1.50
CA ILE A 200 -8.29 2.33 -1.59
C ILE A 200 -9.76 2.23 -2.04
N GLY A 201 -10.04 1.33 -2.99
CA GLY A 201 -11.40 1.05 -3.44
C GLY A 201 -12.34 0.63 -2.30
N GLN A 202 -11.85 -0.13 -1.33
CA GLN A 202 -12.62 -0.68 -0.22
C GLN A 202 -12.83 0.27 0.97
N LEU A 203 -12.06 1.36 1.06
CA LEU A 203 -12.16 2.31 2.17
C LEU A 203 -13.57 2.86 2.34
N ARG A 204 -14.11 2.78 3.54
CA ARG A 204 -15.45 3.27 3.88
C ARG A 204 -15.42 4.69 4.41
N GLN A 205 -14.31 5.05 5.04
CA GLN A 205 -14.14 6.34 5.72
C GLN A 205 -13.72 7.48 4.79
N ILE A 206 -13.35 7.17 3.54
CA ILE A 206 -12.90 8.15 2.55
C ILE A 206 -13.96 8.25 1.45
N ALA A 207 -14.41 9.47 1.15
CA ALA A 207 -15.42 9.72 0.14
C ALA A 207 -14.89 9.34 -1.26
N LYS A 208 -15.80 9.08 -2.20
CA LYS A 208 -15.43 8.73 -3.58
C LYS A 208 -14.56 9.82 -4.23
N ASP A 209 -14.89 11.08 -3.99
CA ASP A 209 -14.17 12.23 -4.56
C ASP A 209 -12.77 12.35 -3.95
N ASP A 210 -12.63 12.16 -2.63
CA ASP A 210 -11.32 12.15 -1.94
C ASP A 210 -10.40 11.02 -2.47
N LYS A 211 -10.97 9.85 -2.75
CA LYS A 211 -10.23 8.75 -3.40
C LYS A 211 -9.76 9.15 -4.79
N LEU A 212 -10.64 9.78 -5.58
CA LEU A 212 -10.32 10.25 -6.91
C LEU A 212 -9.16 11.25 -6.89
N SER A 213 -9.23 12.26 -6.02
CA SER A 213 -8.16 13.23 -5.84
C SER A 213 -6.84 12.60 -5.41
N THR A 214 -6.88 11.52 -4.62
CA THR A 214 -5.66 10.77 -4.25
C THR A 214 -5.01 10.13 -5.48
N TYR A 215 -5.81 9.55 -6.37
CA TYR A 215 -5.31 8.96 -7.62
C TYR A 215 -4.77 10.03 -8.57
N GLU A 216 -5.51 11.13 -8.76
CA GLU A 216 -5.08 12.26 -9.59
C GLU A 216 -3.76 12.85 -9.11
N ALA A 217 -3.60 13.06 -7.80
CA ALA A 217 -2.37 13.57 -7.22
C ALA A 217 -1.17 12.60 -7.41
N ALA A 218 -1.39 11.28 -7.28
CA ALA A 218 -0.35 10.29 -7.55
C ALA A 218 0.05 10.30 -9.03
N MET A 219 -0.94 10.47 -9.90
CA MET A 219 -0.78 10.52 -11.34
C MET A 219 -0.01 11.74 -11.82
N ASP A 220 -0.31 12.93 -11.29
CA ASP A 220 0.44 14.15 -11.58
C ASP A 220 1.92 14.01 -11.18
N GLU A 221 2.19 13.39 -10.04
CA GLU A 221 3.55 13.14 -9.56
C GLU A 221 4.31 12.16 -10.47
N LEU A 222 3.65 11.07 -10.91
CA LEU A 222 4.23 10.12 -11.87
C LEU A 222 4.47 10.74 -13.25
N VAL A 223 3.57 11.61 -13.74
CA VAL A 223 3.78 12.35 -15.00
C VAL A 223 4.97 13.28 -14.88
N LYS A 224 5.03 14.06 -13.81
CA LYS A 224 6.15 14.98 -13.56
C LYS A 224 7.48 14.22 -13.55
N LYS A 225 7.57 13.14 -12.76
CA LYS A 225 8.74 12.27 -12.70
C LYS A 225 9.08 11.68 -14.07
N GLY A 226 8.07 11.24 -14.82
CA GLY A 226 8.24 10.69 -16.15
C GLY A 226 8.75 11.68 -17.19
N THR A 227 8.35 12.94 -17.09
CA THR A 227 8.82 14.04 -17.95
C THR A 227 10.26 14.43 -17.62
N GLU A 228 10.64 14.40 -16.35
CA GLU A 228 12.03 14.61 -15.92
C GLU A 228 12.94 13.49 -16.45
N LEU A 229 12.54 12.21 -16.27
CA LEU A 229 13.24 11.04 -16.80
C LEU A 229 13.35 11.03 -18.33
N ASP A 230 12.42 11.69 -19.01
CA ASP A 230 12.40 11.84 -20.46
C ASP A 230 13.47 12.80 -21.00
N ALA A 231 13.87 13.78 -20.18
CA ALA A 231 14.86 14.78 -20.51
C ALA A 231 16.29 14.33 -20.18
N GLU A 232 16.44 13.33 -19.32
CA GLU A 232 17.72 12.76 -18.92
C GLU A 232 18.33 11.81 -19.99
N GLU A 233 19.67 11.78 -20.08
CA GLU A 233 20.35 10.78 -20.89
C GLU A 233 20.13 9.37 -20.34
N ARG A 234 19.85 8.41 -21.24
CA ARG A 234 19.52 7.03 -20.84
C ARG A 234 20.77 6.27 -20.38
N THR A 235 20.91 6.12 -19.07
CA THR A 235 21.75 5.10 -18.45
C THR A 235 20.98 3.78 -18.28
N LYS A 236 21.67 2.68 -17.99
CA LYS A 236 21.03 1.37 -17.75
C LYS A 236 20.02 1.45 -16.58
N ASP A 237 20.41 2.13 -15.50
CA ASP A 237 19.58 2.27 -14.29
C ASP A 237 18.39 3.21 -14.53
N ASN A 238 18.60 4.34 -15.23
CA ASN A 238 17.52 5.26 -15.57
C ASN A 238 16.50 4.64 -16.54
N SER A 239 16.93 3.71 -17.39
CA SER A 239 16.02 3.01 -18.31
C SER A 239 15.02 2.11 -17.59
N GLU A 240 15.42 1.44 -16.50
CA GLU A 240 14.51 0.60 -15.72
C GLU A 240 13.51 1.46 -14.93
N ILE A 241 14.00 2.52 -14.30
CA ILE A 241 13.17 3.49 -13.57
C ILE A 241 12.14 4.13 -14.51
N PHE A 242 12.56 4.49 -15.73
CA PHE A 242 11.71 5.04 -16.78
C PHE A 242 10.57 4.09 -17.16
N VAL A 243 10.89 2.82 -17.45
CA VAL A 243 9.88 1.81 -17.82
C VAL A 243 8.92 1.56 -16.67
N ASN A 244 9.42 1.44 -15.43
CA ASN A 244 8.59 1.26 -14.25
C ASN A 244 7.63 2.44 -14.03
N ASN A 245 8.10 3.67 -14.23
CA ASN A 245 7.24 4.86 -14.13
C ASN A 245 6.09 4.83 -15.15
N ILE A 246 6.39 4.51 -16.41
CA ILE A 246 5.33 4.37 -17.45
C ILE A 246 4.35 3.26 -17.06
N ARG A 247 4.86 2.11 -16.62
CA ARG A 247 4.03 0.97 -16.25
C ARG A 247 3.07 1.30 -15.10
N ASN A 248 3.54 2.09 -14.11
CA ASN A 248 2.70 2.59 -13.01
C ASN A 248 1.61 3.55 -13.49
N VAL A 249 1.94 4.49 -14.38
CA VAL A 249 0.97 5.39 -15.01
C VAL A 249 -0.11 4.59 -15.76
N VAL A 250 0.31 3.66 -16.63
CA VAL A 250 -0.60 2.83 -17.45
C VAL A 250 -1.55 2.02 -16.56
N LYS A 251 -1.03 1.40 -15.50
CA LYS A 251 -1.85 0.61 -14.57
C LYS A 251 -2.91 1.45 -13.85
N LEU A 252 -2.53 2.63 -13.39
CA LEU A 252 -3.44 3.56 -12.74
C LEU A 252 -4.54 3.99 -13.70
N VAL A 253 -4.21 4.43 -14.92
CA VAL A 253 -5.21 4.80 -15.94
C VAL A 253 -6.14 3.62 -16.24
N LEU A 254 -5.60 2.42 -16.43
CA LEU A 254 -6.41 1.23 -16.74
C LEU A 254 -7.42 0.95 -15.63
N ILE A 255 -6.99 0.99 -14.37
CA ILE A 255 -7.87 0.72 -13.24
C ILE A 255 -8.95 1.78 -13.10
N LEU A 256 -8.61 3.06 -13.27
CA LEU A 256 -9.59 4.16 -13.21
C LEU A 256 -10.60 4.11 -14.37
N SER A 257 -10.14 3.75 -15.57
CA SER A 257 -10.96 3.71 -16.78
C SER A 257 -11.83 2.45 -16.88
N VAL A 258 -11.38 1.32 -16.32
CA VAL A 258 -12.04 0.01 -16.44
C VAL A 258 -12.87 -0.36 -15.20
N ARG A 259 -12.48 0.05 -13.98
CA ARG A 259 -13.28 -0.27 -12.79
C ARG A 259 -14.56 0.56 -12.78
N ALA A 260 -15.69 -0.16 -12.84
CA ALA A 260 -17.06 0.35 -12.78
C ALA A 260 -17.41 1.23 -11.57
N ALA A 261 -16.53 1.38 -10.57
CA ALA A 261 -16.74 2.28 -9.44
C ALA A 261 -16.51 3.76 -9.79
N ILE A 262 -15.71 4.06 -10.84
CA ILE A 262 -15.34 5.42 -11.26
C ILE A 262 -15.74 5.62 -12.73
N ARG A 263 -17.01 5.37 -13.06
CA ARG A 263 -17.59 5.53 -14.41
C ARG A 263 -17.51 6.95 -15.03
N SER A 264 -16.83 7.88 -14.36
CA SER A 264 -16.69 9.28 -14.77
C SER A 264 -15.22 9.73 -14.80
N TYR A 265 -14.25 8.82 -14.65
CA TYR A 265 -12.86 9.20 -14.77
C TYR A 265 -12.58 9.64 -16.20
N THR A 266 -12.17 10.90 -16.34
CA THR A 266 -11.66 11.46 -17.58
C THR A 266 -10.19 11.69 -17.36
N MET A 267 -9.34 11.06 -18.19
CA MET A 267 -7.89 11.22 -18.09
C MET A 267 -7.52 12.70 -18.33
N PRO A 268 -6.86 13.38 -17.37
CA PRO A 268 -6.53 14.79 -17.52
C PRO A 268 -5.57 15.06 -18.68
N LYS A 269 -5.60 16.29 -19.20
CA LYS A 269 -4.80 16.71 -20.36
C LYS A 269 -3.29 16.53 -20.19
N SER A 270 -2.77 16.78 -18.99
CA SER A 270 -1.36 16.56 -18.63
C SER A 270 -0.96 15.10 -18.82
N MET A 271 -1.83 14.18 -18.38
CA MET A 271 -1.65 12.74 -18.49
C MET A 271 -1.78 12.25 -19.92
N ALA A 272 -2.79 12.74 -20.63
CA ALA A 272 -2.97 12.44 -22.05
C ALA A 272 -1.71 12.82 -22.83
N SER A 273 -1.26 14.08 -22.69
CA SER A 273 -0.06 14.58 -23.36
C SER A 273 1.17 13.74 -23.03
N TYR A 274 1.35 13.36 -21.77
CA TYR A 274 2.45 12.49 -21.35
C TYR A 274 2.40 11.10 -22.00
N LEU A 275 1.27 10.40 -21.94
CA LEU A 275 1.13 9.05 -22.49
C LEU A 275 1.23 9.03 -24.02
N PHE A 276 0.60 9.99 -24.69
CA PHE A 276 0.68 10.11 -26.15
C PHE A 276 2.11 10.41 -26.62
N SER A 277 2.88 11.21 -25.88
CA SER A 277 4.31 11.45 -26.19
C SER A 277 5.14 10.16 -26.17
N LYS A 278 4.72 9.12 -25.44
CA LYS A 278 5.44 7.83 -25.39
C LYS A 278 5.30 7.01 -26.65
N LEU A 279 4.33 7.32 -27.53
CA LEU A 279 4.19 6.66 -28.83
C LEU A 279 5.49 6.76 -29.65
N GLU A 280 6.20 7.88 -29.54
CA GLU A 280 7.48 8.13 -30.22
C GLU A 280 8.61 7.26 -29.66
N LYS A 281 8.50 6.91 -28.38
CA LYS A 281 9.51 6.17 -27.61
C LYS A 281 9.18 4.68 -27.54
N LEU A 282 8.09 4.21 -28.15
CA LEU A 282 7.72 2.78 -28.18
C LEU A 282 8.87 1.88 -28.62
N PRO A 283 9.65 2.17 -29.69
CA PRO A 283 10.76 1.31 -30.10
C PRO A 283 11.82 1.07 -29.01
N GLN A 284 11.86 1.94 -28.00
CA GLN A 284 12.83 1.92 -26.89
C GLN A 284 12.26 1.25 -25.62
N ILE A 285 11.01 0.79 -25.67
CA ILE A 285 10.31 0.12 -24.55
C ILE A 285 10.22 -1.37 -24.86
N HIS A 286 10.20 -2.26 -23.86
CA HIS A 286 10.04 -3.69 -24.12
C HIS A 286 8.65 -4.02 -24.67
N TYR A 287 8.54 -5.04 -25.55
CA TYR A 287 7.29 -5.36 -26.26
C TYR A 287 6.08 -5.56 -25.34
N SER A 288 6.26 -6.24 -24.20
CA SER A 288 5.20 -6.45 -23.20
C SER A 288 4.57 -5.14 -22.73
N ASP A 289 5.40 -4.12 -22.52
CA ASP A 289 4.96 -2.84 -21.95
C ASP A 289 4.34 -1.94 -23.01
N ARG A 290 4.81 -2.03 -24.25
CA ARG A 290 4.19 -1.36 -25.40
C ARG A 290 2.72 -1.78 -25.53
N LYS A 291 2.44 -3.08 -25.36
CA LYS A 291 1.08 -3.64 -25.45
C LYS A 291 0.16 -3.02 -24.40
N ASP A 292 0.63 -2.88 -23.16
CA ASP A 292 -0.19 -2.31 -22.08
C ASP A 292 -0.46 -0.81 -22.29
N ILE A 293 0.54 -0.04 -22.73
CA ILE A 293 0.39 1.38 -23.09
C ILE A 293 -0.70 1.53 -24.16
N LEU A 294 -0.61 0.77 -25.25
CA LEU A 294 -1.54 0.87 -26.37
C LEU A 294 -2.94 0.36 -26.02
N LYS A 295 -3.04 -0.66 -25.17
CA LYS A 295 -4.33 -1.12 -24.65
C LYS A 295 -5.02 -0.02 -23.86
N VAL A 296 -4.28 0.70 -23.01
CA VAL A 296 -4.82 1.84 -22.26
C VAL A 296 -5.24 2.96 -23.20
N LEU A 297 -4.36 3.40 -24.10
CA LEU A 297 -4.68 4.44 -25.07
C LEU A 297 -5.93 4.08 -25.89
N ALA A 298 -6.01 2.85 -26.42
CA ALA A 298 -7.18 2.39 -27.16
C ALA A 298 -8.46 2.37 -26.31
N THR A 299 -8.35 2.06 -25.02
CA THR A 299 -9.50 2.04 -24.11
C THR A 299 -10.00 3.46 -23.84
N VAL A 300 -9.10 4.39 -23.48
CA VAL A 300 -9.50 5.78 -23.15
C VAL A 300 -9.98 6.55 -24.38
N THR A 301 -9.40 6.31 -25.55
CA THR A 301 -9.90 6.93 -26.79
C THR A 301 -11.26 6.36 -27.17
N TYR A 302 -11.44 5.03 -27.10
CA TYR A 302 -12.72 4.40 -27.42
C TYR A 302 -13.85 4.86 -26.49
N LEU A 303 -13.56 5.06 -25.21
CA LEU A 303 -14.53 5.53 -24.23
C LEU A 303 -14.74 7.05 -24.26
N ASP A 304 -13.98 7.79 -25.06
CA ASP A 304 -13.92 9.25 -25.07
C ASP A 304 -13.72 9.83 -23.65
N SER A 305 -12.89 9.14 -22.86
CA SER A 305 -12.69 9.40 -21.43
C SER A 305 -11.34 10.06 -21.16
N TYR A 306 -10.99 11.09 -21.94
CA TYR A 306 -9.76 11.85 -21.81
C TYR A 306 -9.93 13.29 -22.27
N GLU A 307 -9.14 14.20 -21.71
CA GLU A 307 -9.02 15.56 -22.22
C GLU A 307 -8.01 15.60 -23.37
N GLU A 308 -8.32 16.38 -24.41
CA GLU A 308 -7.48 16.47 -25.60
C GLU A 308 -6.06 16.95 -25.26
N PRO A 309 -5.03 16.23 -25.75
CA PRO A 309 -3.62 16.60 -25.55
C PRO A 309 -3.25 17.92 -26.24
N ASP A 310 -2.18 18.57 -25.79
CA ASP A 310 -1.71 19.85 -26.35
C ASP A 310 -1.19 19.75 -27.79
N ASP A 311 -0.59 18.61 -28.14
CA ASP A 311 0.09 18.40 -29.41
C ASP A 311 -0.43 17.14 -30.09
N PHE A 312 -1.16 17.26 -31.20
CA PHE A 312 -1.66 16.13 -31.99
C PHE A 312 -0.61 15.53 -32.96
N SER A 313 0.65 15.99 -32.93
CA SER A 313 1.71 15.45 -33.78
C SER A 313 1.93 13.94 -33.57
N PHE A 314 1.58 13.40 -32.40
CA PHE A 314 1.62 11.97 -32.14
C PHE A 314 0.69 11.16 -33.07
N VAL A 315 -0.40 11.73 -33.61
CA VAL A 315 -1.31 11.04 -34.54
C VAL A 315 -0.56 10.73 -35.85
N ILE A 316 0.19 11.71 -36.37
CA ILE A 316 1.04 11.54 -37.55
C ILE A 316 2.14 10.51 -37.27
N LYS A 317 2.76 10.59 -36.09
CA LYS A 317 3.83 9.65 -35.69
C LYS A 317 3.29 8.23 -35.49
N LEU A 318 2.05 8.09 -34.99
CA LEU A 318 1.36 6.82 -34.86
C LEU A 318 1.02 6.23 -36.23
N PHE A 319 0.59 7.07 -37.17
CA PHE A 319 0.39 6.68 -38.57
C PHE A 319 1.69 6.21 -39.23
N ASP A 320 2.79 6.93 -39.05
CA ASP A 320 4.11 6.53 -39.55
C ASP A 320 4.59 5.21 -38.91
N TYR A 321 4.27 5.01 -37.62
CA TYR A 321 4.57 3.78 -36.92
C TYR A 321 3.73 2.60 -37.46
N LEU A 322 2.42 2.79 -37.68
CA LEU A 322 1.54 1.81 -38.32
C LEU A 322 2.03 1.45 -39.72
N ARG A 323 2.42 2.45 -40.52
CA ARG A 323 2.92 2.24 -41.90
C ARG A 323 4.19 1.38 -41.92
N LYS A 324 5.02 1.44 -40.89
CA LYS A 324 6.22 0.57 -40.76
C LYS A 324 5.88 -0.86 -40.35
N LEU A 325 4.73 -1.07 -39.69
CA LEU A 325 4.28 -2.40 -39.25
C LEU A 325 3.49 -3.13 -40.34
N LEU A 326 2.87 -2.40 -41.27
CA LEU A 326 2.14 -2.96 -42.40
C LEU A 326 3.10 -3.27 -43.55
N PRO A 327 3.03 -4.46 -44.19
CA PRO A 327 3.86 -4.77 -45.34
C PRO A 327 3.54 -3.84 -46.51
N ASP A 328 4.57 -3.41 -47.25
CA ASP A 328 4.41 -2.56 -48.43
C ASP A 328 3.86 -3.39 -49.60
N PRO A 329 2.65 -3.10 -50.11
CA PRO A 329 2.07 -3.84 -51.23
C PRO A 329 2.84 -3.65 -52.54
N THR A 330 3.81 -2.73 -52.60
CA THR A 330 4.53 -2.39 -53.84
C THR A 330 5.93 -2.99 -53.96
N ALA A 331 6.37 -3.85 -53.03
CA ALA A 331 7.70 -4.47 -53.05
C ALA A 331 7.92 -5.53 -54.15
N SER A 332 6.94 -5.79 -55.03
CA SER A 332 7.00 -6.72 -56.16
C SER A 332 6.85 -5.98 -57.50
N THR A 333 7.83 -5.16 -57.87
CA THR A 333 7.92 -4.62 -59.24
C THR A 333 8.34 -5.71 -60.22
N VAL A 334 7.39 -6.51 -60.72
CA VAL A 334 7.19 -6.92 -62.14
C VAL A 334 5.81 -7.59 -62.18
N ILE A 335 4.83 -6.94 -62.82
CA ILE A 335 3.52 -7.52 -63.07
C ILE A 335 3.65 -8.45 -64.30
N ASP A 336 3.72 -9.75 -64.06
CA ASP A 336 3.43 -10.80 -65.06
C ASP A 336 2.05 -11.36 -64.75
N ASP A 337 1.26 -11.72 -65.76
CA ASP A 337 -0.16 -12.12 -65.63
C ASP A 337 -0.37 -13.39 -64.77
N ARG A 338 0.71 -14.06 -64.36
CA ARG A 338 0.69 -15.13 -63.35
C ARG A 338 0.60 -14.63 -61.91
N TYR A 339 0.75 -13.32 -61.66
CA TYR A 339 0.70 -12.70 -60.34
C TYR A 339 -0.74 -12.55 -59.82
N ILE A 340 -1.71 -12.34 -60.70
CA ILE A 340 -3.13 -12.23 -60.31
C ILE A 340 -3.68 -13.58 -59.82
N ASP A 341 -3.27 -14.69 -60.42
CA ASP A 341 -3.64 -16.03 -59.93
C ASP A 341 -2.95 -16.42 -58.61
N GLN A 342 -1.82 -15.78 -58.28
CA GLN A 342 -1.14 -15.94 -56.98
C GLN A 342 -1.74 -15.08 -55.88
N ILE A 343 -2.30 -13.89 -56.15
CA ILE A 343 -2.98 -13.08 -55.12
C ILE A 343 -4.31 -13.71 -54.69
N CYS A 344 -5.04 -14.34 -55.61
CA CYS A 344 -6.31 -15.01 -55.30
C CYS A 344 -6.14 -16.34 -54.53
N ASN A 345 -4.96 -16.95 -54.58
CA ASN A 345 -4.68 -18.27 -53.96
C ASN A 345 -3.50 -18.28 -52.97
N GLY A 346 -2.82 -17.16 -52.78
CA GLY A 346 -1.66 -17.02 -51.91
C GLY A 346 -1.99 -16.09 -50.77
N GLU A 347 -2.37 -16.67 -49.63
CA GLU A 347 -2.33 -15.98 -48.35
C GLU A 347 -0.93 -15.35 -48.22
N ALA A 348 -0.85 -14.02 -48.27
CA ALA A 348 0.28 -13.34 -47.68
C ALA A 348 0.17 -13.61 -46.18
N GLU A 349 0.77 -14.72 -45.73
CA GLU A 349 0.95 -15.05 -44.32
C GLU A 349 1.83 -13.97 -43.70
N VAL A 350 1.19 -12.87 -43.32
CA VAL A 350 1.70 -12.02 -42.26
C VAL A 350 1.34 -12.75 -40.99
N ASP A 351 2.23 -13.63 -40.54
CA ASP A 351 2.09 -14.41 -39.31
C ASP A 351 2.26 -13.47 -38.11
N PHE A 352 1.27 -12.60 -37.91
CA PHE A 352 1.10 -11.88 -36.68
C PHE A 352 0.64 -12.90 -35.64
N ASN A 353 1.49 -13.18 -34.63
CA ASN A 353 1.00 -13.87 -33.45
C ASN A 353 -0.24 -13.14 -32.90
N GLU A 354 -1.20 -13.84 -32.29
CA GLU A 354 -2.47 -13.26 -31.78
C GLU A 354 -2.29 -11.97 -30.97
N ILE A 355 -1.14 -11.85 -30.28
CA ILE A 355 -0.71 -10.69 -29.51
C ILE A 355 -0.37 -9.47 -30.40
N GLU A 356 0.27 -9.68 -31.55
CA GLU A 356 0.60 -8.64 -32.53
C GLU A 356 -0.65 -8.16 -33.29
N PHE A 357 -1.62 -9.04 -33.53
CA PHE A 357 -2.91 -8.64 -34.09
C PHE A 357 -3.72 -7.77 -33.13
N GLN A 358 -3.82 -8.15 -31.85
CA GLN A 358 -4.49 -7.33 -30.83
C GLN A 358 -3.79 -5.98 -30.62
N TYR A 359 -2.47 -5.97 -30.73
CA TYR A 359 -1.65 -4.76 -30.71
C TYR A 359 -1.98 -3.84 -31.89
N LEU A 360 -1.98 -4.36 -33.13
CA LEU A 360 -2.32 -3.61 -34.34
C LEU A 360 -3.75 -3.07 -34.30
N VAL A 361 -4.73 -3.86 -33.84
CA VAL A 361 -6.13 -3.43 -33.65
C VAL A 361 -6.22 -2.28 -32.66
N ASN A 362 -5.48 -2.30 -31.55
CA ASN A 362 -5.48 -1.21 -30.59
C ASN A 362 -4.90 0.07 -31.19
N VAL A 363 -3.81 -0.04 -31.96
CA VAL A 363 -3.19 1.11 -32.63
C VAL A 363 -4.14 1.70 -33.69
N ILE A 364 -4.80 0.86 -34.49
CA ILE A 364 -5.79 1.29 -35.49
C ILE A 364 -7.00 1.94 -34.81
N ARG A 365 -7.47 1.40 -33.68
CA ARG A 365 -8.56 2.01 -32.89
C ARG A 365 -8.18 3.39 -32.38
N VAL A 366 -7.00 3.55 -31.80
CA VAL A 366 -6.50 4.86 -31.37
C VAL A 366 -6.48 5.83 -32.55
N PHE A 367 -5.91 5.42 -33.69
CA PHE A 367 -5.83 6.25 -34.88
C PHE A 367 -7.22 6.63 -35.43
N HIS A 368 -8.12 5.66 -35.59
CA HIS A 368 -9.47 5.90 -36.12
C HIS A 368 -10.32 6.78 -35.20
N THR A 369 -10.17 6.68 -33.88
CA THR A 369 -10.95 7.52 -32.97
C THR A 369 -10.43 8.96 -32.92
N MET A 370 -9.16 9.19 -33.27
CA MET A 370 -8.54 10.52 -33.20
C MET A 370 -8.43 11.25 -34.55
N ALA A 371 -8.64 10.55 -35.66
CA ALA A 371 -8.68 11.10 -37.02
C ALA A 371 -10.13 11.40 -37.43
#